data_AF-A0A531KH15-F1
#
_entry.id   AF-A0A531KH15-F1
#
_cell.length_a   1.000
_cell.length_b   1.000
_cell.length_c   1.000
_cell.angle_alpha   90.00
_cell.angle_beta   90.00
_cell.angle_gamma   90.00
#
_symmetry.space_group_name_H-M   'P 1'
#
loop_
_entity.id
_entity.type
_entity.pdbx_description
1 polymer ?
#
loop_
_entity_poly.entity_id
_entity_poly.type
_entity_poly.pdbx_seq_one_letter_code
_entity_poly.pdbx_strand_id
1 'polypeptide(L)'
;VGAVRALRDIVTLPPAVAMQPPAPPRFRRLLPANFAIRNVLSQPAVMMVRNISGHPIRAMFTIAGMSLATGILIASLFLNGTMEALIDVTYFLSDRQDATVSFVERRPLKAVNQIARLPGILAAEPFREVPVRIRNGNIDRRIMISGRPRDADLNRIIDTDLHPVVLPEAGLALSS
;
A
#
# COMPACT_ATOMS: atom_id res chain seq x y z
N VAL A 1 14.33 34.46 -23.56
CA VAL A 1 13.19 34.62 -24.51
C VAL A 1 12.10 35.55 -23.98
N GLY A 2 11.60 35.38 -22.75
CA GLY A 2 10.56 36.26 -22.19
C GLY A 2 10.94 37.75 -22.06
N ALA A 3 12.19 38.05 -21.67
CA ALA A 3 12.66 39.43 -21.50
C ALA A 3 12.70 40.25 -22.81
N VAL A 4 13.09 39.62 -23.92
CA VAL A 4 13.15 40.28 -25.24
C VAL A 4 11.75 40.61 -25.76
N ARG A 5 10.74 39.77 -25.45
CA ARG A 5 9.34 40.00 -25.83
C ARG A 5 8.72 41.15 -25.05
N ALA A 6 8.97 41.22 -23.74
CA ALA A 6 8.51 42.31 -22.88
C ALA A 6 9.10 43.67 -23.28
N LEU A 7 10.39 43.72 -23.64
CA LEU A 7 11.03 44.96 -24.12
C LEU A 7 10.44 45.46 -25.44
N ARG A 8 10.11 44.56 -26.37
CA ARG A 8 9.54 44.93 -27.67
C ARG A 8 8.12 45.51 -27.54
N ASP A 9 7.33 44.97 -26.61
CA ASP A 9 5.98 45.47 -26.34
C ASP A 9 6.01 46.87 -25.69
N ILE A 10 6.97 47.16 -24.80
CA ILE A 10 7.06 48.46 -24.11
C ILE A 10 7.47 49.60 -25.06
N VAL A 11 8.41 49.35 -25.98
CA VAL A 11 8.96 50.37 -26.88
C VAL A 11 7.95 50.84 -27.94
N THR A 12 6.89 50.06 -28.18
CA THR A 12 5.85 50.42 -29.17
C THR A 12 4.67 51.18 -28.58
N LEU A 13 4.59 51.38 -27.25
CA LEU A 13 3.49 52.11 -26.62
C LEU A 13 3.70 53.64 -26.69
N PRO A 14 2.71 54.41 -27.19
CA PRO A 14 2.78 55.87 -27.18
C PRO A 14 2.79 56.43 -25.73
N PRO A 15 3.60 57.46 -25.44
CA PRO A 15 3.97 57.90 -24.09
C PRO A 15 2.81 58.36 -23.20
N ALA A 16 1.66 58.71 -23.79
CA ALA A 16 0.46 59.09 -23.04
C ALA A 16 -0.22 57.91 -22.31
N VAL A 17 0.05 56.66 -22.70
CA VAL A 17 -0.54 55.45 -22.10
C VAL A 17 0.29 54.96 -20.89
N ALA A 18 1.55 55.37 -20.78
CA ALA A 18 2.45 54.97 -19.69
C ALA A 18 2.13 55.65 -18.34
N MET A 19 1.32 56.73 -18.35
CA MET A 19 0.92 57.46 -17.13
C MET A 19 -0.47 57.08 -16.61
N GLN A 20 -1.19 56.17 -17.26
CA GLN A 20 -2.45 55.65 -16.74
C GLN A 20 -2.19 54.59 -15.67
N PRO A 21 -2.85 54.69 -14.49
CA PRO A 21 -2.77 53.64 -13.48
C PRO A 21 -3.19 52.31 -14.12
N PRO A 22 -2.45 51.22 -13.86
CA PRO A 22 -2.71 49.94 -14.49
C PRO A 22 -4.16 49.54 -14.26
N ALA A 23 -4.86 49.23 -15.36
CA ALA A 23 -6.27 48.87 -15.31
C ALA A 23 -6.47 47.74 -14.28
N PRO A 24 -7.44 47.86 -13.36
CA PRO A 24 -7.64 46.88 -12.31
C PRO A 24 -7.81 45.49 -12.95
N PRO A 25 -7.16 44.45 -12.39
CA PRO A 25 -7.21 43.12 -12.96
C PRO A 25 -8.67 42.70 -13.15
N ARG A 26 -9.06 42.49 -14.42
CA ARG A 26 -10.41 42.09 -14.80
C ARG A 26 -10.67 40.66 -14.31
N PHE A 27 -11.15 40.54 -13.08
CA PHE A 27 -11.69 39.29 -12.56
C PHE A 27 -12.98 38.98 -13.32
N ARG A 28 -12.90 38.10 -14.32
CA ARG A 28 -14.06 37.53 -14.98
C ARG A 28 -14.81 36.70 -13.94
N ARG A 29 -16.11 36.97 -13.71
CA ARG A 29 -16.97 36.17 -12.82
C ARG A 29 -17.00 34.73 -13.33
N LEU A 30 -16.14 33.87 -12.77
CA LEU A 30 -16.12 32.43 -13.03
C LEU A 30 -17.03 31.66 -12.07
N LEU A 31 -17.50 32.30 -11.01
CA LEU A 31 -18.43 31.70 -10.05
C LEU A 31 -19.83 32.33 -10.19
N PRO A 32 -20.91 31.52 -10.26
CA PRO A 32 -22.26 32.04 -10.24
C PRO A 32 -22.46 32.83 -8.95
N ALA A 33 -23.02 34.03 -9.08
CA ALA A 33 -23.23 34.99 -7.99
C ALA A 33 -24.25 34.52 -6.92
N ASN A 34 -24.59 33.23 -6.89
CA ASN A 34 -25.71 32.67 -6.13
C ASN A 34 -25.29 31.91 -4.86
N PHE A 35 -24.00 31.76 -4.56
CA PHE A 35 -23.61 31.22 -3.27
C PHE A 35 -23.61 32.35 -2.23
N ALA A 36 -24.65 32.34 -1.40
CA ALA A 36 -24.93 33.19 -0.25
C ALA A 36 -23.87 33.10 0.89
N ILE A 37 -22.59 33.10 0.52
CA ILE A 37 -21.44 33.00 1.43
C ILE A 37 -21.12 34.37 2.07
N ARG A 38 -21.66 35.47 1.52
CA ARG A 38 -21.46 36.83 2.05
C ARG A 38 -21.98 37.04 3.49
N ASN A 39 -22.90 36.21 3.98
CA ASN A 39 -23.46 36.38 5.32
C ASN A 39 -22.79 35.49 6.40
N VAL A 40 -21.94 34.54 6.01
CA VAL A 40 -21.31 33.59 6.96
C VAL A 40 -19.79 33.73 6.99
N LEU A 41 -19.16 34.17 5.90
CA LEU A 41 -17.71 34.33 5.83
C LEU A 41 -17.28 35.77 6.12
N SER A 42 -16.27 35.91 6.97
CA SER A 42 -15.60 37.20 7.20
C SER A 42 -15.05 37.75 5.87
N GLN A 43 -15.02 39.08 5.76
CA GLN A 43 -14.55 39.79 4.56
C GLN A 43 -13.18 39.30 4.03
N PRO A 44 -12.19 38.95 4.88
CA PRO A 44 -10.93 38.34 4.42
C PRO A 44 -11.10 36.96 3.77
N ALA A 45 -11.98 36.10 4.30
CA ALA A 45 -12.23 34.76 3.76
C ALA A 45 -12.86 34.82 2.36
N VAL A 46 -13.76 35.77 2.14
CA VAL A 46 -14.34 36.04 0.81
C VAL A 46 -13.24 36.48 -0.18
N MET A 47 -12.30 37.32 0.25
CA MET A 47 -11.16 37.71 -0.60
C MET A 47 -10.25 36.53 -0.93
N MET A 48 -10.00 35.62 0.02
CA MET A 48 -9.21 34.39 -0.22
C MET A 48 -9.86 33.46 -1.24
N VAL A 49 -11.15 33.15 -1.08
CA VAL A 49 -11.90 32.30 -2.03
C VAL A 49 -11.92 32.92 -3.43
N ARG A 50 -12.11 34.25 -3.52
CA ARG A 50 -12.07 34.95 -4.81
C ARG A 50 -10.70 34.84 -5.47
N ASN A 51 -9.62 34.99 -4.72
CA ASN A 51 -8.26 34.86 -5.24
C ASN A 51 -7.97 33.45 -5.78
N ILE A 52 -8.41 32.42 -5.06
CA ILE A 52 -8.32 31.01 -5.48
C ILE A 52 -9.08 30.78 -6.78
N SER A 53 -10.31 31.29 -6.88
CA SER A 53 -11.16 31.15 -8.07
C SER A 53 -10.64 31.91 -9.31
N GLY A 54 -9.85 32.96 -9.11
CA GLY A 54 -9.28 33.76 -10.21
C GLY A 54 -8.06 33.13 -10.86
N HIS A 55 -7.37 32.22 -10.17
CA HIS A 55 -6.16 31.56 -10.66
C HIS A 55 -6.26 30.03 -10.45
N PRO A 56 -7.23 29.35 -11.10
CA PRO A 56 -7.57 27.96 -10.80
C PRO A 56 -6.40 26.99 -11.02
N ILE A 57 -5.56 27.23 -12.05
CA ILE A 57 -4.39 26.39 -12.33
C ILE A 57 -3.38 26.46 -11.18
N ARG A 58 -3.06 27.67 -10.68
CA ARG A 58 -2.13 27.85 -9.56
C ARG A 58 -2.66 27.22 -8.28
N ALA A 59 -3.97 27.36 -8.01
CA ALA A 59 -4.62 26.73 -6.87
C ALA A 59 -4.57 25.19 -6.96
N MET A 60 -4.83 24.61 -8.13
CA MET A 60 -4.73 23.15 -8.31
C MET A 60 -3.33 22.62 -8.05
N PHE A 61 -2.29 23.25 -8.62
CA PHE A 61 -0.91 22.79 -8.42
C PHE A 61 -0.45 22.89 -6.97
N THR A 62 -0.87 23.93 -6.25
CA THR A 62 -0.53 24.10 -4.83
C THR A 62 -1.21 23.06 -3.95
N ILE A 63 -2.50 22.80 -4.17
CA ILE A 63 -3.26 21.76 -3.46
C ILE A 63 -2.67 20.38 -3.76
N ALA A 64 -2.37 20.09 -5.03
CA ALA A 64 -1.77 18.82 -5.43
C ALA A 64 -0.40 18.61 -4.79
N GLY A 65 0.46 19.63 -4.78
CA GLY A 65 1.77 19.57 -4.14
C GLY A 65 1.69 19.32 -2.63
N MET A 66 0.80 20.03 -1.94
CA MET A 66 0.56 19.82 -0.51
C MET A 66 0.04 18.41 -0.23
N SER A 67 -0.95 17.95 -1.00
CA SER A 67 -1.54 16.62 -0.86
C SER A 67 -0.50 15.51 -1.06
N LEU A 68 0.35 15.63 -2.08
CA LEU A 68 1.43 14.68 -2.36
C LEU A 68 2.46 14.66 -1.22
N ALA A 69 2.84 15.82 -0.70
CA ALA A 69 3.80 15.91 0.41
C ALA A 69 3.27 15.18 1.67
N THR A 70 2.01 15.42 2.06
CA THR A 70 1.38 14.68 3.15
C THR A 70 1.18 13.20 2.82
N GLY A 71 0.85 12.86 1.57
CA GLY A 71 0.66 11.48 1.13
C GLY A 71 1.95 10.66 1.23
N ILE A 72 3.09 11.23 0.84
CA ILE A 72 4.41 10.60 0.98
C ILE A 72 4.73 10.33 2.45
N LEU A 73 4.45 11.29 3.33
CA LEU A 73 4.66 11.12 4.78
C LEU A 73 3.80 9.97 5.34
N ILE A 74 2.51 9.93 5.01
CA ILE A 74 1.60 8.88 5.45
C ILE A 74 2.06 7.51 4.91
N ALA A 75 2.39 7.43 3.62
CA ALA A 75 2.87 6.19 3.01
C ALA A 75 4.16 5.68 3.66
N SER A 76 5.10 6.57 3.98
CA SER A 76 6.36 6.22 4.65
C SER A 76 6.13 5.69 6.08
N LEU A 77 5.20 6.29 6.82
CA LEU A 77 4.84 5.81 8.16
C LEU A 77 4.13 4.44 8.11
N PHE A 78 3.22 4.26 7.15
CA PHE A 78 2.50 3.00 6.95
C PHE A 78 3.43 1.84 6.53
N LEU A 79 4.42 2.11 5.68
CA LEU A 79 5.40 1.10 5.26
C LEU A 79 6.15 0.49 6.44
N ASN A 80 6.50 1.29 7.45
CA ASN A 80 7.17 0.80 8.66
C ASN A 80 6.22 -0.08 9.50
N GLY A 81 4.98 0.37 9.73
CA GLY A 81 4.02 -0.40 10.53
C GLY A 81 3.56 -1.71 9.86
N THR A 82 3.48 -1.73 8.53
CA THR A 82 3.07 -2.94 7.78
C THR A 82 4.17 -3.97 7.73
N MET A 83 5.45 -3.56 7.67
CA MET A 83 6.57 -4.49 7.75
C MET A 83 6.63 -5.22 9.09
N GLU A 84 6.42 -4.50 10.20
CA GLU A 84 6.37 -5.12 11.54
C GLU A 84 5.23 -6.15 11.61
N ALA A 85 4.02 -5.79 11.16
CA ALA A 85 2.89 -6.70 11.14
C ALA A 85 3.09 -7.90 10.19
N LEU A 86 3.75 -7.71 9.05
CA LEU A 86 4.06 -8.78 8.11
C LEU A 86 5.11 -9.75 8.67
N ILE A 87 6.11 -9.23 9.39
CA ILE A 87 7.10 -10.04 10.11
C ILE A 87 6.41 -10.83 11.22
N ASP A 88 5.52 -10.20 12.00
CA ASP A 88 4.79 -10.88 13.08
C ASP A 88 3.89 -11.99 12.57
N VAL A 89 3.12 -11.75 11.51
CA VAL A 89 2.23 -12.78 10.93
C VAL A 89 3.02 -13.93 10.31
N THR A 90 4.13 -13.62 9.63
CA THR A 90 4.93 -14.64 8.93
C THR A 90 5.76 -15.48 9.91
N TYR A 91 6.37 -14.86 10.92
CA TYR A 91 7.31 -15.53 11.81
C TYR A 91 6.73 -15.97 13.15
N PHE A 92 5.71 -15.31 13.71
CA PHE A 92 5.15 -15.70 15.01
C PHE A 92 3.90 -16.58 14.92
N LEU A 93 3.19 -16.60 13.78
CA LEU A 93 1.93 -17.34 13.66
C LEU A 93 2.02 -18.66 12.87
N SER A 94 2.91 -18.80 11.87
CA SER A 94 2.95 -19.99 11.00
C SER A 94 4.06 -21.00 11.32
N ASP A 95 5.29 -20.54 11.62
CA ASP A 95 6.44 -21.42 11.87
C ASP A 95 7.03 -21.16 13.28
N ARG A 96 6.51 -21.86 14.30
CA ARG A 96 7.08 -21.85 15.67
C ARG A 96 8.26 -22.82 15.82
N GLN A 97 8.81 -23.30 14.70
CA GLN A 97 9.94 -24.24 14.66
C GLN A 97 11.28 -23.51 14.57
N ASP A 98 12.22 -23.88 15.44
CA ASP A 98 13.58 -23.30 15.43
C ASP A 98 14.50 -23.93 14.37
N ALA A 99 14.21 -25.18 13.96
CA ALA A 99 15.00 -25.91 12.99
C ALA A 99 14.17 -26.92 12.20
N THR A 100 14.42 -27.01 10.89
CA THR A 100 13.81 -28.01 10.01
C THR A 100 14.85 -29.05 9.59
N VAL A 101 14.55 -30.33 9.81
CA VAL A 101 15.41 -31.44 9.40
C VAL A 101 14.77 -32.18 8.23
N SER A 102 15.34 -32.02 7.04
CA SER A 102 14.91 -32.74 5.83
C SER A 102 15.79 -33.96 5.58
N PHE A 103 15.18 -35.09 5.22
CA PHE A 103 15.90 -36.29 4.78
C PHE A 103 15.79 -36.44 3.25
N VAL A 104 16.90 -36.83 2.60
CA VAL A 104 16.93 -37.10 1.15
C VAL A 104 16.05 -38.31 0.80
N GLU A 105 16.03 -39.32 1.66
CA GLU A 105 15.19 -40.51 1.53
C GLU A 105 14.05 -40.48 2.55
N ARG A 106 12.93 -41.10 2.19
CA ARG A 106 11.79 -41.25 3.10
C ARG A 106 12.18 -42.05 4.33
N ARG A 107 12.08 -41.43 5.50
CA ARG A 107 12.25 -42.10 6.79
C ARG A 107 10.91 -42.52 7.38
N PRO A 108 10.86 -43.65 8.11
CA PRO A 108 9.66 -44.03 8.84
C PRO A 108 9.36 -43.03 9.96
N LEU A 109 8.09 -42.94 10.37
CA LEU A 109 7.63 -42.03 11.44
C LEU A 109 8.44 -42.17 12.74
N LYS A 110 9.02 -43.35 12.99
CA LYS A 110 9.92 -43.62 14.12
C LYS A 110 11.13 -42.68 14.19
N ALA A 111 11.59 -42.13 13.06
CA ALA A 111 12.71 -41.18 13.04
C ALA A 111 12.39 -39.89 13.80
N VAL A 112 11.13 -39.42 13.78
CA VAL A 112 10.71 -38.24 14.55
C VAL A 112 10.84 -38.50 16.05
N ASN A 113 10.43 -39.68 16.51
CA ASN A 113 10.57 -40.06 17.91
C ASN A 113 12.03 -40.19 18.36
N GLN A 114 12.96 -40.48 17.43
CA GLN A 114 14.40 -40.50 17.72
C GLN A 114 14.96 -39.08 17.83
N ILE A 115 14.54 -38.18 16.94
CA ILE A 115 14.89 -36.76 16.99
C ILE A 115 14.38 -36.14 18.30
N ALA A 116 13.11 -36.37 18.65
CA ALA A 116 12.49 -35.86 19.89
C ALA A 116 13.22 -36.27 21.19
N ARG A 117 14.11 -37.27 21.14
CA ARG A 117 14.91 -37.74 22.30
C ARG A 117 16.30 -37.09 22.39
N LEU A 118 16.69 -36.28 21.42
CA LEU A 118 17.97 -35.57 21.47
C LEU A 118 17.94 -34.49 22.56
N PRO A 119 19.07 -34.25 23.25
CA PRO A 119 19.13 -33.23 24.30
C PRO A 119 18.86 -31.85 23.71
N GLY A 120 17.96 -31.10 24.34
CA GLY A 120 17.60 -29.73 23.93
C GLY A 120 16.40 -29.61 22.99
N ILE A 121 15.77 -30.73 22.58
CA ILE A 121 14.57 -30.70 21.72
C ILE A 121 13.31 -30.68 22.59
N LEU A 122 12.50 -29.63 22.43
CA LEU A 122 11.25 -29.42 23.18
C LEU A 122 10.04 -30.12 22.55
N ALA A 123 9.95 -30.07 21.22
CA ALA A 123 8.91 -30.72 20.43
C ALA A 123 9.46 -31.07 19.05
N ALA A 124 8.92 -32.12 18.43
CA ALA A 124 9.29 -32.52 17.06
C ALA A 124 8.05 -32.99 16.31
N GLU A 125 7.80 -32.43 15.13
CA GLU A 125 6.65 -32.75 14.30
C GLU A 125 7.07 -33.33 12.95
N PRO A 126 6.42 -34.41 12.48
CA PRO A 126 6.62 -34.89 11.11
C PRO A 126 6.00 -33.93 10.11
N PHE A 127 6.70 -33.69 9.01
CA PHE A 127 6.11 -33.09 7.81
C PHE A 127 6.47 -33.94 6.59
N ARG A 128 5.68 -33.80 5.53
CA ARG A 128 5.97 -34.48 4.26
C ARG A 128 5.60 -33.59 3.09
N GLU A 129 6.56 -33.38 2.21
CA GLU A 129 6.33 -32.63 0.98
C GLU A 129 6.46 -33.55 -0.23
N VAL A 130 5.50 -33.47 -1.13
CA VAL A 130 5.48 -34.27 -2.36
C VAL A 130 5.16 -33.35 -3.54
N PRO A 131 6.05 -33.25 -4.55
CA PRO A 131 5.72 -32.59 -5.80
C PRO A 131 4.68 -33.42 -6.55
N VAL A 132 3.59 -32.79 -6.96
CA VAL A 132 2.54 -33.41 -7.76
C VAL A 132 2.25 -32.56 -8.99
N ARG A 133 1.74 -33.19 -10.04
CA ARG A 133 1.18 -32.49 -11.20
C ARG A 133 -0.34 -32.58 -11.10
N ILE A 134 -1.00 -31.42 -10.94
CA ILE A 134 -2.45 -31.32 -10.98
C ILE A 134 -2.86 -30.91 -12.39
N ARG A 135 -3.88 -31.61 -12.92
CA ARG A 135 -4.49 -31.33 -14.21
C ARG A 135 -5.95 -30.97 -14.05
N ASN A 136 -6.37 -29.88 -14.67
CA ASN A 136 -7.77 -29.56 -14.87
C ASN A 136 -8.02 -29.20 -16.34
N GLY A 137 -8.62 -30.14 -17.09
CA GLY A 137 -8.78 -30.00 -18.54
C GLY A 137 -7.44 -29.81 -19.25
N ASN A 138 -7.30 -28.68 -19.96
CA ASN A 138 -6.09 -28.32 -20.71
C ASN A 138 -5.04 -27.60 -19.86
N ILE A 139 -5.30 -27.37 -18.56
CA ILE A 139 -4.38 -26.66 -17.66
C ILE A 139 -3.67 -27.68 -16.80
N ASP A 140 -2.35 -27.72 -16.93
CA ASP A 140 -1.45 -28.51 -16.08
C ASP A 140 -0.58 -27.59 -15.24
N ARG A 141 -0.53 -27.83 -13.92
CA ARG A 141 0.42 -27.18 -13.01
C ARG A 141 1.15 -28.19 -12.15
N ARG A 142 2.44 -27.95 -11.94
CA ARG A 142 3.24 -28.64 -10.92
C ARG A 142 3.11 -27.84 -9.63
N ILE A 143 2.64 -28.49 -8.57
CA ILE A 143 2.51 -27.90 -7.24
C ILE A 143 3.13 -28.83 -6.20
N MET A 144 3.46 -28.28 -5.03
CA MET A 144 3.87 -29.06 -3.88
C MET A 144 2.64 -29.33 -3.00
N ILE A 145 2.42 -30.59 -2.64
CA ILE A 145 1.49 -30.95 -1.57
C ILE A 145 2.31 -31.15 -0.30
N SER A 146 2.01 -30.37 0.74
CA SER A 146 2.53 -30.58 2.09
C SER A 146 1.49 -31.33 2.93
N GLY A 147 1.94 -32.35 3.64
CA GLY A 147 1.17 -33.10 4.62
C GLY A 147 1.70 -32.85 6.01
N ARG A 148 0.80 -32.52 6.93
CA ARG A 148 1.08 -32.24 8.35
C ARG A 148 0.12 -33.03 9.25
N PRO A 149 0.51 -33.37 10.48
CA PRO A 149 -0.41 -33.94 11.46
C PRO A 149 -1.51 -32.94 11.83
N ARG A 150 -2.66 -33.46 12.30
CA ARG A 150 -3.85 -32.64 12.60
C ARG A 150 -3.63 -31.66 13.76
N ASP A 151 -2.85 -32.09 14.74
CA ASP A 151 -2.52 -31.32 15.95
C ASP A 151 -1.12 -30.68 15.86
N ALA A 152 -0.69 -30.28 14.66
CA ALA A 152 0.58 -29.59 14.46
C ALA A 152 0.55 -28.21 15.15
N ASP A 153 1.41 -28.02 16.15
CA ASP A 153 1.59 -26.78 16.89
C ASP A 153 2.89 -26.04 16.51
N LEU A 154 3.89 -26.76 15.99
CA LEU A 154 5.15 -26.17 15.52
C LEU A 154 5.02 -25.53 14.13
N ASN A 155 4.22 -26.11 13.24
CA ASN A 155 3.95 -25.54 11.92
C ASN A 155 2.45 -25.55 11.62
N ARG A 156 1.82 -24.39 11.81
CA ARG A 156 0.39 -24.22 11.72
C ARG A 156 0.02 -23.56 10.40
N ILE A 157 -1.00 -24.09 9.74
CA ILE A 157 -1.58 -23.42 8.57
C ILE A 157 -2.46 -22.28 9.08
N ILE A 158 -2.10 -21.06 8.72
CA ILE A 158 -2.82 -19.85 9.09
C ILE A 158 -3.58 -19.35 7.85
N ASP A 159 -4.87 -19.07 8.01
CA ASP A 159 -5.71 -18.49 6.95
C ASP A 159 -5.40 -17.00 6.76
N THR A 160 -5.91 -16.41 5.68
CA THR A 160 -5.82 -14.98 5.34
C THR A 160 -6.37 -14.09 6.47
N ASP A 161 -7.29 -14.63 7.29
CA ASP A 161 -7.88 -14.00 8.46
C ASP A 161 -7.15 -14.33 9.79
N LEU A 162 -5.89 -14.80 9.73
CA LEU A 162 -5.04 -15.15 10.86
C LEU A 162 -5.56 -16.32 11.73
N HIS A 163 -6.54 -17.09 11.26
CA HIS A 163 -7.07 -18.22 12.01
C HIS A 163 -6.34 -19.54 11.70
N PRO A 164 -6.14 -20.41 12.71
CA PRO A 164 -5.67 -21.78 12.50
C PRO A 164 -6.63 -22.56 11.58
N VAL A 165 -6.14 -23.03 10.44
CA VAL A 165 -6.89 -23.96 9.59
C VAL A 165 -6.56 -25.39 10.03
N VAL A 166 -7.54 -26.07 10.63
CA VAL A 166 -7.43 -27.49 10.93
C VAL A 166 -7.52 -28.29 9.63
N LEU A 167 -6.52 -29.14 9.36
CA LEU A 167 -6.53 -29.97 8.16
C LEU A 167 -7.73 -30.94 8.20
N PRO A 168 -8.50 -31.06 7.09
CA PRO A 168 -9.62 -31.99 7.02
C PRO A 168 -9.15 -33.45 7.09
N GLU A 169 -9.99 -34.34 7.62
CA GLU A 169 -9.68 -35.79 7.76
C GLU A 169 -9.46 -36.49 6.42
N ALA A 170 -10.08 -35.98 5.37
CA ALA A 170 -9.90 -36.43 4.00
C ALA A 170 -10.00 -35.24 3.04
N GLY A 171 -9.15 -35.21 2.02
CA GLY A 171 -9.13 -34.16 0.99
C GLY A 171 -7.88 -33.27 1.03
N LEU A 172 -7.94 -32.16 0.30
CA LEU A 172 -6.88 -31.16 0.22
C LEU A 172 -7.46 -29.81 0.62
N ALA A 173 -6.80 -29.12 1.55
CA ALA A 173 -7.05 -27.70 1.77
C ALA A 173 -6.28 -26.90 0.70
N LEU A 174 -6.96 -25.94 0.06
CA LEU A 174 -6.35 -25.03 -0.91
C LEU A 174 -6.26 -23.66 -0.25
N SER A 175 -5.04 -23.15 -0.11
CA SER A 175 -4.81 -21.74 0.20
C SER A 175 -4.61 -20.99 -1.10
N SER A 176 -5.23 -19.81 -1.21
CA SER A 176 -4.99 -18.87 -2.31
C SER A 176 -3.74 -18.03 -2.07
#